data_AF-A0A0E3BYK9-F1
#
_entry.id   AF-A0A0E3BYK9-F1
#
_cell.length_a   1.000
_cell.length_b   1.000
_cell.length_c   1.000
_cell.angle_alpha   90.00
_cell.angle_beta   90.00
_cell.angle_gamma   90.00
#
_symmetry.space_group_name_H-M   'P 1'
#
loop_
_entity.id
_entity.type
_entity.pdbx_description
1 polymer ?
#
loop_
_entity_poly.entity_id
_entity_poly.type
_entity_poly.pdbx_seq_one_letter_code
_entity_poly.pdbx_strand_id
1 'polypeptide(L)' 'MHRIHWPADYMPGTTKNFVSSELIARGLYPPLSEP' A
#
# COMPACT_ATOMS: atom_id res chain seq x y z
N MET A 1 7.09 -6.33 5.01
CA MET A 1 6.18 -5.85 3.93
C MET A 1 6.98 -5.64 2.66
N HIS A 2 6.41 -5.99 1.51
CA HIS A 2 6.96 -5.59 0.21
C HIS A 2 6.67 -4.10 -0.02
N ARG A 3 7.57 -3.40 -0.71
CA ARG A 3 7.45 -1.96 -0.98
C ARG A 3 7.55 -1.68 -2.47
N ILE A 4 6.92 -0.60 -2.91
CA ILE A 4 7.02 -0.11 -4.28
C ILE A 4 8.41 0.51 -4.48
N HIS A 5 9.07 0.17 -5.59
CA HIS A 5 10.29 0.84 -6.04
C HIS A 5 9.90 1.96 -7.00
N TRP A 6 10.02 3.20 -6.51
CA TRP A 6 9.69 4.38 -7.29
C TRP A 6 10.89 4.83 -8.14
N PRO A 7 10.67 5.20 -9.41
CA PRO A 7 11.65 5.98 -10.17
C PRO A 7 11.92 7.33 -9.47
N ALA A 8 13.14 7.87 -9.62
CA ALA A 8 13.57 9.06 -8.89
C ALA A 8 12.63 10.27 -9.06
N ASP A 9 12.16 10.50 -10.28
CA ASP A 9 11.29 11.64 -10.63
C ASP A 9 9.84 11.49 -10.12
N TYR A 10 9.47 10.30 -9.64
CA TYR A 10 8.13 9.97 -9.15
C TYR A 10 8.12 9.52 -7.69
N MET A 11 9.22 9.73 -6.97
CA MET A 11 9.28 9.44 -5.55
C MET A 11 8.19 10.23 -4.80
N PRO A 12 7.38 9.58 -3.95
CA PRO A 12 6.41 10.28 -3.12
C PRO A 12 7.07 11.42 -2.33
N GLY A 13 6.52 12.64 -2.47
CA GLY A 13 7.07 13.85 -1.84
C GLY A 13 7.97 14.71 -2.73
N THR A 14 8.37 14.23 -3.92
CA THR A 14 9.11 15.05 -4.92
C THR A 14 8.21 15.63 -6.02
N THR A 15 6.97 15.16 -6.13
CA THR A 15 5.96 15.64 -7.08
C THR A 15 4.93 16.54 -6.38
N LYS A 16 4.07 17.21 -7.16
CA LYS A 16 2.99 18.07 -6.64
C LYS A 16 1.87 17.31 -5.92
N ASN A 17 1.73 16.01 -6.16
CA ASN A 17 0.63 15.21 -5.62
C ASN A 17 1.06 13.76 -5.42
N PHE A 18 0.57 13.14 -4.36
CA PHE A 18 0.77 11.74 -4.02
C PHE A 18 -0.54 11.13 -3.54
N VAL A 19 -0.87 9.93 -4.04
CA VAL A 19 -2.03 9.16 -3.64
C VAL A 19 -1.60 7.72 -3.33
N SER A 20 -2.11 7.18 -2.23
CA SER A 20 -1.91 5.79 -1.84
C SER A 20 -3.27 5.13 -1.71
N SER A 21 -3.43 3.95 -2.30
CA SER A 21 -4.66 3.17 -2.19
C SER A 21 -4.28 1.74 -1.81
N GLU A 22 -4.93 1.22 -0.78
CA GLU A 22 -4.76 -0.15 -0.31
C GLU A 22 -6.13 -0.83 -0.31
N LEU A 23 -6.22 -2.01 -0.92
CA LEU A 23 -7.45 -2.79 -0.94
C LEU A 23 -7.45 -3.77 0.23
N ILE A 24 -8.30 -3.50 1.21
CA ILE A 24 -8.59 -4.45 2.29
C ILE A 24 -9.81 -5.28 1.87
N ALA A 25 -9.56 -6.40 1.18
CA ALA A 25 -10.64 -7.32 0.83
C ALA A 25 -11.00 -8.18 2.05
N ARG A 26 -12.26 -8.07 2.50
CA ARG A 26 -12.82 -9.02 3.47
C ARG A 26 -12.87 -10.41 2.83
N GLY A 27 -12.14 -11.37 3.42
CA GLY A 27 -12.07 -12.75 2.94
C GLY A 27 -10.75 -13.17 2.27
N LEU A 28 -9.79 -12.26 2.05
CA LEU A 28 -8.43 -12.62 1.59
C LEU A 28 -7.49 -13.03 2.74
N TYR A 29 -7.88 -12.73 3.98
CA TYR A 29 -7.17 -13.15 5.16
C TYR A 29 -8.02 -14.23 5.85
N PRO A 30 -7.41 -15.32 6.36
CA PRO A 30 -8.11 -16.24 7.25
C PRO A 30 -8.80 -15.44 8.35
N PRO A 31 -9.98 -15.86 8.83
CA PRO A 31 -10.56 -15.25 10.02
C PRO A 31 -9.45 -15.22 11.08
N LEU A 32 -9.22 -14.05 11.66
CA LEU A 32 -8.36 -13.94 12.84
C LEU A 32 -8.96 -14.91 13.84
N SER A 33 -8.29 -16.04 14.07
CA SER A 33 -8.68 -16.97 15.12
C SER A 33 -8.80 -16.13 16.38
N GLU A 34 -10.01 -16.03 16.92
CA GLU A 34 -10.22 -15.33 18.19
C GLU A 34 -9.35 -16.01 19.26
N PRO A 35 -8.78 -15.23 20.20
CA PRO A 35 -7.99 -15.78 21.30
C PRO A 35 -8.78 -16.76 22.17
#